data_AF-A0A8K0MV92-F1
#
_entry.id   AF-A0A8K0MV92-F1
#
_cell.length_a   1.000
_cell.length_b   1.000
_cell.length_c   1.000
_cell.angle_alpha   90.00
_cell.angle_beta   90.00
_cell.angle_gamma   90.00
#
_symmetry.space_group_name_H-M   'P 1'
#
loop_
_entity.id
_entity.type
_entity.pdbx_description
1 polymer ?
#
loop_
_entity_poly.entity_id
_entity_poly.type
_entity_poly.pdbx_seq_one_letter_code
_entity_poly.pdbx_strand_id
1 'polypeptide(L)'
;MALASRLLSRSRQLYASQVILPHEHAVSVRSYAKEAAPSKLPPLKGDEMLKNIFYEVKNKFETALGILRKEKITIDPDDPAAVAQYAKVMKTIREKADLFSESQRIKYTIEQQTQGIPDARTYLLTLQEIRIKSGLTDDLGAEAMMMEALEKVEKEIKKPLMRSDKKNMGLLLAEFGKINIKLGIKKEDLPKYGEELELKIAKEQLQELKKDALEAMETQFKREEFKDEQMVDVKSLDIRNFI
;
A
#
# COMPACT_ATOMS: atom_id res chain seq x y z
N MET A 1 40.18 14.47 -6.22
CA MET A 1 39.91 15.70 -6.99
C MET A 1 38.51 15.57 -7.55
N ALA A 2 37.51 16.08 -6.81
CA ALA A 2 36.87 17.37 -7.07
C ALA A 2 35.94 17.31 -8.30
N LEU A 3 34.63 17.18 -8.05
CA LEU A 3 33.55 18.05 -8.58
C LEU A 3 32.18 17.34 -8.46
N ALA A 4 31.69 17.23 -7.22
CA ALA A 4 30.26 17.17 -6.95
C ALA A 4 29.77 18.62 -6.82
N SER A 5 29.19 19.17 -7.88
CA SER A 5 28.26 20.33 -7.85
C SER A 5 28.02 20.82 -9.27
N ARG A 6 26.85 20.50 -9.85
CA ARG A 6 26.20 21.26 -10.95
C ARG A 6 24.84 20.62 -11.27
N LEU A 7 23.95 20.69 -10.29
CA LEU A 7 22.51 20.75 -10.56
C LEU A 7 22.08 22.19 -10.28
N LEU A 8 21.20 22.71 -11.14
CA LEU A 8 20.44 23.96 -10.99
C LEU A 8 21.18 25.26 -11.30
N SER A 9 21.28 25.62 -12.58
CA SER A 9 21.28 27.03 -13.00
C SER A 9 21.07 27.12 -14.50
N ARG A 10 19.86 27.55 -14.92
CA ARG A 10 19.56 28.45 -16.06
C ARG A 10 18.23 28.08 -16.73
N SER A 11 17.14 28.69 -16.27
CA SER A 11 16.06 29.16 -17.15
C SER A 11 15.09 30.08 -16.40
N ARG A 12 15.59 31.24 -15.95
CA ARG A 12 14.76 32.44 -15.79
C ARG A 12 15.59 33.65 -16.23
N GLN A 13 15.58 33.91 -17.53
CA GLN A 13 15.82 35.26 -18.06
C GLN A 13 14.44 35.92 -18.21
N LEU A 14 14.16 36.91 -17.36
CA LEU A 14 14.11 38.33 -17.73
C LEU A 14 12.78 38.75 -18.38
N TYR A 15 11.78 39.05 -17.55
CA TYR A 15 11.01 40.27 -17.75
C TYR A 15 11.72 41.36 -16.95
N ALA A 16 12.21 42.36 -17.68
CA ALA A 16 12.92 43.51 -17.16
C ALA A 16 11.92 44.51 -16.58
N SER A 17 12.16 44.92 -15.33
CA SER A 17 11.88 46.28 -14.88
C SER A 17 12.89 46.63 -13.79
N GLN A 18 13.79 47.55 -14.14
CA GLN A 18 14.62 48.25 -13.17
C GLN A 18 13.71 49.07 -12.27
N VAL A 19 13.62 48.69 -11.01
CA VAL A 19 13.28 49.62 -9.93
C VAL A 19 14.50 49.70 -9.04
N ILE A 20 15.25 50.78 -9.21
CA ILE A 20 16.30 51.20 -8.30
C ILE A 20 15.60 51.74 -7.06
N LEU A 21 15.74 51.05 -5.93
CA LEU A 21 15.37 51.53 -4.59
C LEU A 21 16.54 51.26 -3.63
N PRO A 22 16.70 52.08 -2.57
CA PRO A 22 17.98 52.44 -1.98
C PRO A 22 18.61 51.32 -1.14
N HIS A 23 19.93 51.40 -1.03
CA HIS A 23 20.81 50.47 -0.34
C HIS A 23 20.76 50.60 1.20
N GLU A 24 19.59 50.46 1.82
CA GLU A 24 19.50 50.35 3.28
C GLU A 24 18.48 49.28 3.68
N HIS A 25 18.94 48.30 4.46
CA HIS A 25 18.23 47.11 5.00
C HIS A 25 18.13 45.90 4.05
N ALA A 26 19.26 45.22 3.87
CA ALA A 26 19.27 43.81 3.46
C ALA A 26 18.68 42.93 4.59
N VAL A 27 17.35 42.81 4.64
CA VAL A 27 16.69 41.83 5.51
C VAL A 27 16.91 40.44 4.91
N SER A 28 17.75 39.65 5.58
CA SER A 28 17.94 38.23 5.26
C SER A 28 16.60 37.52 5.34
N VAL A 29 16.16 36.88 4.25
CA VAL A 29 14.90 36.10 4.19
C VAL A 29 14.85 34.95 5.23
N ARG A 30 15.96 34.67 5.93
CA ARG A 30 16.01 33.74 7.07
C ARG A 30 15.50 34.30 8.41
N SER A 31 15.20 35.59 8.54
CA SER A 31 14.75 36.14 9.83
C SER A 31 13.26 35.94 10.14
N TYR A 32 12.41 35.63 9.17
CA TYR A 32 10.96 35.49 9.42
C TYR A 32 10.51 34.16 10.03
N ALA A 33 11.40 33.18 10.17
CA ALA A 33 11.05 31.87 10.74
C ALA A 33 11.47 31.70 12.22
N LYS A 34 12.26 32.62 12.79
CA LYS A 34 12.70 32.51 14.20
C LYS A 34 11.78 33.18 15.21
N GLU A 35 10.89 34.06 14.76
CA GLU A 35 10.04 34.89 15.64
C GLU A 35 8.54 34.57 15.57
N ALA A 36 8.09 33.69 14.68
CA ALA A 36 6.68 33.34 14.54
C ALA A 36 6.17 32.30 15.55
N ALA A 37 7.05 31.69 16.35
CA ALA A 37 6.68 30.77 17.41
C ALA A 37 7.04 31.39 18.76
N PRO A 38 6.05 31.74 19.62
CA PRO A 38 6.33 32.15 20.98
C PRO A 38 7.11 31.02 21.67
N SER A 39 8.36 31.28 22.07
CA SER A 39 9.23 30.32 22.78
C SER A 39 8.69 29.88 24.16
N LYS A 40 7.55 30.43 24.57
CA LYS A 40 6.84 30.19 25.83
C LYS A 40 5.55 29.41 25.68
N LEU A 41 5.13 29.03 24.47
CA LEU A 41 3.98 28.15 24.30
C LEU A 41 4.44 26.69 24.40
N PRO A 42 3.73 25.82 25.16
CA PRO A 42 4.02 24.40 25.12
C PRO A 42 3.89 23.92 23.68
N PRO A 43 4.76 22.99 23.22
CA PRO A 43 4.69 22.46 21.87
C PRO A 43 3.24 22.03 21.60
N LEU A 44 2.66 22.54 20.51
CA LEU A 44 1.32 22.13 20.10
C LEU A 44 1.35 20.61 19.95
N LYS A 45 0.45 19.91 20.64
CA LYS A 45 0.35 18.44 20.62
C LYS A 45 0.30 17.85 19.20
N GLY A 46 -0.12 18.66 18.21
CA GLY A 46 -0.08 18.33 16.79
C GLY A 46 1.34 18.20 16.20
N ASP A 47 2.30 19.03 16.60
CA ASP A 47 3.69 18.95 16.11
C ASP A 47 4.36 17.65 16.57
N GLU A 48 4.09 17.24 17.80
CA GLU A 48 4.59 15.98 18.35
C GLU A 48 3.94 14.77 17.66
N MET A 49 2.63 14.82 17.42
CA MET A 49 1.92 13.80 16.64
C MET A 49 2.51 13.64 15.23
N LEU A 50 2.74 14.74 14.51
CA LEU A 50 3.32 14.71 13.16
C LEU A 50 4.76 14.17 13.16
N LYS A 51 5.58 14.58 14.14
CA LYS A 51 6.92 14.03 14.32
C LYS A 51 6.89 12.53 14.56
N ASN A 52 5.98 12.06 15.42
CA ASN A 52 5.85 10.64 15.72
C ASN A 52 5.45 9.84 14.47
N ILE A 53 4.48 10.33 13.67
CA ILE A 53 4.11 9.71 12.40
C ILE A 53 5.30 9.69 11.43
N PHE A 54 6.05 10.79 11.32
CA PHE A 54 7.22 10.83 10.46
C PHE A 54 8.30 9.83 10.89
N TYR A 55 8.59 9.75 12.19
CA TYR A 55 9.54 8.77 12.73
C TYR A 55 9.08 7.34 12.50
N GLU A 56 7.79 7.05 12.67
CA GLU A 56 7.22 5.73 12.39
C GLU A 56 7.42 5.36 10.92
N VAL A 57 7.01 6.23 10.00
CA VAL A 57 7.16 6.00 8.55
C VAL A 57 8.62 5.83 8.18
N LYS A 58 9.51 6.71 8.68
CA LYS A 58 10.94 6.62 8.45
C LYS A 58 11.51 5.27 8.91
N ASN A 59 11.18 4.83 10.13
CA ASN A 59 11.66 3.56 10.67
C ASN A 59 11.18 2.36 9.83
N LYS A 60 9.94 2.40 9.33
CA LYS A 60 9.40 1.38 8.42
C LYS A 60 10.18 1.34 7.09
N PHE A 61 10.47 2.49 6.51
CA PHE A 61 11.31 2.59 5.31
C PHE A 61 12.74 2.08 5.54
N GLU A 62 13.41 2.53 6.61
CA GLU A 62 14.77 2.10 6.93
C GLU A 62 14.85 0.59 7.18
N THR A 63 13.82 0.01 7.81
CA THR A 63 13.71 -1.44 8.02
C THR A 63 13.61 -2.19 6.69
N ALA A 64 12.76 -1.72 5.77
CA ALA A 64 12.62 -2.31 4.44
C ALA A 64 13.94 -2.24 3.65
N LEU A 65 14.58 -1.07 3.58
CA LEU A 65 15.86 -0.89 2.89
C LEU A 65 16.96 -1.75 3.52
N GLY A 66 16.99 -1.86 4.84
CA GLY A 66 17.96 -2.69 5.56
C GLY A 66 17.86 -4.18 5.23
N ILE A 67 16.68 -4.67 4.84
CA ILE A 67 16.47 -6.05 4.37
C ILE A 67 16.83 -6.15 2.89
N LEU A 68 16.35 -5.23 2.05
CA LEU A 68 16.61 -5.22 0.61
C LEU A 68 18.10 -5.10 0.26
N ARG A 69 18.90 -4.39 1.08
CA ARG A 69 20.36 -4.33 0.92
C ARG A 69 21.09 -5.64 1.21
N LYS A 70 20.45 -6.58 1.92
CA LYS A 70 21.06 -7.87 2.30
C LYS A 70 20.66 -8.98 1.34
N GLU A 71 19.37 -9.04 1.02
CA GLU A 71 18.77 -10.09 0.20
C GLU A 71 19.04 -9.83 -1.30
N LYS A 72 19.62 -10.82 -1.98
CA LYS A 72 19.74 -10.76 -3.45
C LYS A 72 18.42 -11.18 -4.08
N ILE A 73 17.78 -10.28 -4.82
CA ILE A 73 16.54 -10.53 -5.55
C ILE A 73 16.88 -10.86 -7.01
N THR A 74 16.46 -12.03 -7.47
CA THR A 74 16.51 -12.38 -8.90
C THR A 74 15.24 -11.85 -9.58
N ILE A 75 15.41 -11.01 -10.60
CA ILE A 75 14.27 -10.43 -11.34
C ILE A 75 13.84 -11.40 -12.44
N ASP A 76 13.07 -12.42 -12.06
CA ASP A 76 12.50 -13.40 -12.99
C ASP A 76 11.05 -13.76 -12.61
N PRO A 77 10.03 -13.10 -13.19
CA PRO A 77 8.63 -13.37 -12.86
C PRO A 77 8.12 -14.72 -13.40
N ASP A 78 8.86 -15.34 -14.33
CA ASP A 78 8.47 -16.61 -14.96
C ASP A 78 9.05 -17.82 -14.22
N ASP A 79 10.05 -17.61 -13.36
CA ASP A 79 10.62 -18.64 -12.48
C ASP A 79 9.87 -18.69 -11.13
N PRO A 80 9.17 -19.81 -10.81
CA PRO A 80 8.48 -19.96 -9.53
C PRO A 80 9.39 -19.83 -8.32
N ALA A 81 10.67 -20.23 -8.42
CA ALA A 81 11.62 -20.14 -7.32
C ALA A 81 11.98 -18.67 -7.01
N ALA A 82 12.24 -17.86 -8.04
CA ALA A 82 12.47 -16.43 -7.89
C ALA A 82 11.24 -15.70 -7.31
N VAL A 83 10.02 -16.03 -7.79
CA VAL A 83 8.77 -15.48 -7.24
C VAL A 83 8.60 -15.84 -5.76
N ALA A 84 8.80 -17.11 -5.39
CA ALA A 84 8.68 -17.55 -4.00
C ALA A 84 9.73 -16.90 -3.09
N GLN A 85 10.97 -16.75 -3.56
CA GLN A 85 12.00 -16.03 -2.83
C GLN A 85 11.62 -14.57 -2.61
N TYR A 86 11.18 -13.87 -3.65
CA TYR A 86 10.76 -12.48 -3.57
C TYR A 86 9.56 -12.30 -2.62
N ALA A 87 8.54 -13.16 -2.72
CA ALA A 87 7.40 -13.18 -1.80
C ALA A 87 7.84 -13.32 -0.34
N LYS A 88 8.82 -14.20 -0.06
CA LYS A 88 9.39 -14.38 1.28
C LYS A 88 10.11 -13.13 1.78
N VAL A 89 10.89 -12.46 0.92
CA VAL A 89 11.55 -11.19 1.26
C VAL A 89 10.51 -10.12 1.59
N MET A 90 9.48 -9.95 0.76
CA MET A 90 8.40 -8.98 0.98
C MET A 90 7.57 -9.29 2.22
N LYS A 91 7.30 -10.57 2.50
CA LYS A 91 6.69 -11.00 3.77
C LYS A 91 7.56 -10.61 4.96
N THR A 92 8.85 -10.88 4.92
CA THR A 92 9.80 -10.52 5.98
C THR A 92 9.87 -9.01 6.20
N ILE A 93 9.85 -8.21 5.12
CA ILE A 93 9.79 -6.75 5.19
C ILE A 93 8.53 -6.31 5.93
N ARG A 94 7.36 -6.84 5.54
CA ARG A 94 6.10 -6.46 6.19
C ARG A 94 6.07 -6.83 7.66
N GLU A 95 6.48 -8.04 8.02
CA GLU A 95 6.52 -8.49 9.41
C GLU A 95 7.48 -7.64 10.26
N LYS A 96 8.68 -7.31 9.75
CA LYS A 96 9.66 -6.53 10.50
C LYS A 96 9.33 -5.03 10.56
N ALA A 97 8.69 -4.50 9.53
CA ALA A 97 8.26 -3.11 9.47
C ALA A 97 6.85 -2.90 10.05
N ASP A 98 6.26 -3.92 10.69
CA ASP A 98 4.90 -3.85 11.25
C ASP A 98 3.87 -3.30 10.25
N LEU A 99 3.92 -3.86 9.04
CA LEU A 99 2.99 -3.59 7.95
C LEU A 99 1.99 -4.73 7.84
N PHE A 100 0.74 -4.39 7.57
CA PHE A 100 -0.30 -5.38 7.36
C PHE A 100 -0.01 -6.24 6.12
N SER A 101 -0.26 -7.55 6.26
CA SER A 101 -0.51 -8.42 5.11
C SER A 101 -1.80 -8.01 4.38
N GLU A 102 -1.99 -8.45 3.14
CA GLU A 102 -3.21 -8.07 2.39
C GLU A 102 -4.48 -8.57 3.07
N SER A 103 -4.45 -9.78 3.65
CA SER A 103 -5.57 -10.29 4.45
C SER A 103 -5.88 -9.43 5.68
N GLN A 104 -4.84 -8.94 6.38
CA GLN A 104 -5.00 -8.02 7.51
C GLN A 104 -5.52 -6.65 7.06
N ARG A 105 -5.08 -6.13 5.91
CA ARG A 105 -5.59 -4.88 5.34
C ARG A 105 -7.07 -4.99 5.03
N ILE A 106 -7.50 -6.06 4.37
CA ILE A 106 -8.92 -6.32 4.06
C ILE A 106 -9.74 -6.35 5.36
N LYS A 107 -9.27 -7.11 6.36
CA LYS A 107 -9.93 -7.20 7.67
C LYS A 107 -10.04 -5.82 8.34
N TYR A 108 -8.94 -5.07 8.38
CA TYR A 108 -8.90 -3.73 8.96
C TYR A 108 -9.89 -2.79 8.27
N THR A 109 -9.93 -2.78 6.93
CA THR A 109 -10.87 -1.96 6.16
C THR A 109 -12.32 -2.31 6.48
N ILE A 110 -12.65 -3.60 6.54
CA ILE A 110 -13.99 -4.06 6.93
C ILE A 110 -14.33 -3.58 8.34
N GLU A 111 -13.44 -3.79 9.31
CA GLU A 111 -13.67 -3.39 10.70
C GLU A 111 -13.90 -1.89 10.84
N GLN A 112 -13.08 -1.07 10.18
CA GLN A 112 -13.21 0.40 10.21
C GLN A 112 -14.52 0.88 9.57
N GLN A 113 -14.87 0.37 8.39
CA GLN A 113 -16.06 0.83 7.67
C GLN A 113 -17.37 0.28 8.26
N THR A 114 -17.30 -0.81 9.01
CA THR A 114 -18.49 -1.42 9.62
C THR A 114 -18.60 -1.18 11.13
N GLN A 115 -17.70 -0.36 11.67
CA GLN A 115 -17.70 0.02 13.07
C GLN A 115 -19.00 0.75 13.43
N GLY A 116 -19.65 0.31 14.51
CA GLY A 116 -20.88 0.93 14.99
C GLY A 116 -22.15 0.58 14.23
N ILE A 117 -22.08 -0.15 13.10
CA ILE A 117 -23.27 -0.63 12.38
C ILE A 117 -23.97 -1.69 13.26
N PRO A 118 -25.22 -1.48 13.69
CA PRO A 118 -25.84 -2.32 14.71
C PRO A 118 -26.64 -3.51 14.13
N ASP A 119 -27.18 -3.39 12.92
CA ASP A 119 -27.97 -4.42 12.25
C ASP A 119 -27.17 -5.15 11.15
N ALA A 120 -27.60 -6.37 10.84
CA ALA A 120 -26.92 -7.24 9.88
C ALA A 120 -27.13 -6.80 8.43
N ARG A 121 -28.27 -6.17 8.11
CA ARG A 121 -28.61 -5.76 6.75
C ARG A 121 -27.70 -4.66 6.26
N THR A 122 -27.61 -3.57 7.02
CA THR A 122 -26.71 -2.46 6.71
C THR A 122 -25.26 -2.95 6.70
N TYR A 123 -24.87 -3.88 7.58
CA TYR A 123 -23.54 -4.48 7.55
C TYR A 123 -23.23 -5.19 6.21
N LEU A 124 -24.13 -6.04 5.72
CA LEU A 124 -23.94 -6.74 4.44
C LEU A 124 -23.90 -5.78 3.24
N LEU A 125 -24.75 -4.75 3.24
CA LEU A 125 -24.73 -3.70 2.21
C LEU A 125 -23.40 -2.93 2.22
N THR A 126 -22.86 -2.62 3.39
CA THR A 126 -21.53 -1.99 3.49
C THR A 126 -20.42 -2.91 3.01
N LEU A 127 -20.49 -4.23 3.26
CA LEU A 127 -19.53 -5.18 2.68
C LEU A 127 -19.58 -5.19 1.15
N GLN A 128 -20.78 -5.14 0.59
CA GLN A 128 -20.98 -5.04 -0.86
C GLN A 128 -20.37 -3.75 -1.42
N GLU A 129 -20.56 -2.61 -0.75
CA GLU A 129 -19.91 -1.36 -1.14
C GLU A 129 -18.38 -1.44 -1.08
N ILE A 130 -17.82 -2.07 -0.05
CA ILE A 130 -16.36 -2.28 0.09
C ILE A 130 -15.85 -3.08 -1.11
N ARG A 131 -16.52 -4.19 -1.46
CA ARG A 131 -16.15 -5.02 -2.61
C ARG A 131 -16.17 -4.21 -3.91
N ILE A 132 -17.25 -3.49 -4.18
CA ILE A 132 -17.43 -2.68 -5.41
C ILE A 132 -16.35 -1.59 -5.50
N LYS A 133 -16.10 -0.86 -4.40
CA LYS A 133 -15.05 0.18 -4.34
C LYS A 133 -13.65 -0.40 -4.52
N SER A 134 -13.46 -1.67 -4.19
CA SER A 134 -12.20 -2.40 -4.40
C SER A 134 -12.09 -3.00 -5.81
N GLY A 135 -13.09 -2.80 -6.69
CA GLY A 135 -13.07 -3.32 -8.06
C GLY A 135 -13.24 -4.84 -8.17
N LEU A 136 -13.69 -5.51 -7.10
CA LEU A 136 -13.88 -6.95 -7.08
C LEU A 136 -15.27 -7.30 -7.61
N THR A 137 -15.39 -8.33 -8.45
CA THR A 137 -16.67 -8.86 -8.94
C THR A 137 -17.24 -9.93 -8.00
N ASP A 138 -18.56 -10.11 -7.99
CA ASP A 138 -19.23 -11.21 -7.26
C ASP A 138 -19.63 -12.29 -8.26
N ASP A 139 -18.63 -12.95 -8.85
CA ASP A 139 -18.83 -13.93 -9.92
C ASP A 139 -19.62 -15.16 -9.45
N LEU A 140 -19.60 -15.43 -8.14
CA LEU A 140 -20.30 -16.55 -7.50
C LEU A 140 -21.73 -16.18 -7.08
N GLY A 141 -22.13 -14.91 -7.17
CA GLY A 141 -23.43 -14.43 -6.69
C GLY A 141 -23.61 -14.62 -5.18
N ALA A 142 -22.52 -14.61 -4.41
CA ALA A 142 -22.54 -14.90 -2.99
C ALA A 142 -23.32 -13.83 -2.21
N GLU A 143 -23.23 -12.56 -2.61
CA GLU A 143 -23.91 -11.46 -1.92
C GLU A 143 -25.43 -11.56 -2.04
N ALA A 144 -25.94 -11.91 -3.22
CA ALA A 144 -27.37 -12.13 -3.44
C ALA A 144 -27.88 -13.27 -2.55
N MET A 145 -27.17 -14.40 -2.51
CA MET A 145 -27.52 -15.53 -1.64
C MET A 145 -27.48 -15.15 -0.15
N MET A 146 -26.50 -14.35 0.28
CA MET A 146 -26.39 -13.88 1.65
C MET A 146 -27.54 -12.94 2.03
N MET A 147 -27.94 -12.04 1.13
CA MET A 147 -29.08 -11.15 1.35
C MET A 147 -30.41 -11.90 1.40
N GLU A 148 -30.61 -12.90 0.53
CA GLU A 148 -31.78 -13.78 0.59
C GLU A 148 -31.84 -14.58 1.90
N ALA A 149 -30.70 -15.08 2.38
CA ALA A 149 -30.61 -15.76 3.67
C ALA A 149 -30.97 -14.83 4.83
N LEU A 150 -30.46 -13.60 4.81
CA LEU A 150 -30.83 -12.58 5.80
C LEU A 150 -32.33 -12.28 5.76
N GLU A 151 -32.91 -12.10 4.57
CA GLU A 151 -34.34 -11.82 4.43
C GLU A 151 -35.22 -12.94 4.99
N LYS A 152 -34.82 -14.21 4.81
CA LYS A 152 -35.50 -15.36 5.43
C LYS A 152 -35.49 -15.27 6.95
N VAL A 153 -34.32 -15.03 7.55
CA VAL A 153 -34.18 -14.90 9.01
C VAL A 153 -35.01 -13.72 9.53
N GLU A 154 -34.96 -12.57 8.86
CA GLU A 154 -35.72 -11.38 9.26
C GLU A 154 -37.24 -11.59 9.17
N LYS A 155 -37.71 -12.34 8.15
CA LYS A 155 -39.12 -12.74 8.04
C LYS A 155 -39.56 -13.66 9.18
N GLU A 156 -38.72 -14.60 9.59
CA GLU A 156 -39.00 -15.51 10.70
C GLU A 156 -39.07 -14.77 12.05
N ILE A 157 -38.14 -13.85 12.30
CA ILE A 157 -38.10 -13.09 13.57
C ILE A 157 -39.02 -11.85 13.56
N LYS A 158 -39.57 -11.49 12.39
CA LYS A 158 -40.48 -10.34 12.16
C LYS A 158 -39.90 -8.98 12.57
N LYS A 159 -38.58 -8.85 12.55
CA LYS A 159 -37.85 -7.62 12.90
C LYS A 159 -36.48 -7.62 12.21
N PRO A 160 -35.82 -6.44 12.08
CA PRO A 160 -34.43 -6.39 11.62
C PRO A 160 -33.50 -7.21 12.52
N LEU A 161 -32.56 -7.92 11.91
CA LEU A 161 -31.61 -8.73 12.66
C LEU A 161 -30.47 -7.86 13.22
N MET A 162 -30.38 -7.77 14.54
CA MET A 162 -29.30 -7.05 15.21
C MET A 162 -28.04 -7.91 15.31
N ARG A 163 -26.86 -7.34 15.05
CA ARG A 163 -25.55 -8.04 15.18
C ARG A 163 -25.23 -8.45 16.63
N SER A 164 -25.84 -7.79 17.61
CA SER A 164 -25.76 -8.14 19.03
C SER A 164 -26.64 -9.34 19.42
N ASP A 165 -27.60 -9.73 18.58
CA ASP A 165 -28.51 -10.85 18.82
C ASP A 165 -27.84 -12.19 18.49
N LYS A 166 -27.06 -12.70 19.45
CA LYS A 166 -26.29 -13.96 19.30
C LYS A 166 -27.15 -15.14 18.84
N LYS A 167 -28.41 -15.24 19.28
CA LYS A 167 -29.28 -16.37 18.97
C LYS A 167 -29.69 -16.34 17.50
N ASN A 168 -30.23 -15.21 17.05
CA ASN A 168 -30.72 -15.09 15.67
C ASN A 168 -29.57 -14.93 14.66
N MET A 169 -28.43 -14.36 15.06
CA MET A 169 -27.20 -14.41 14.27
C MET A 169 -26.71 -15.84 14.05
N GLY A 170 -26.93 -16.75 15.00
CA GLY A 170 -26.64 -18.18 14.83
C GLY A 170 -27.44 -18.80 13.67
N LEU A 171 -28.69 -18.40 13.47
CA LEU A 171 -29.52 -18.85 12.34
C LEU A 171 -28.95 -18.35 11.01
N LEU A 172 -28.57 -17.07 10.95
CA LEU A 172 -27.96 -16.50 9.75
C LEU A 172 -26.63 -17.17 9.40
N LEU A 173 -25.77 -17.40 10.39
CA LEU A 173 -24.49 -18.09 10.19
C LEU A 173 -24.67 -19.53 9.72
N ALA A 174 -25.73 -20.22 10.16
CA ALA A 174 -26.07 -21.56 9.67
C ALA A 174 -26.49 -21.53 8.19
N GLU A 175 -27.28 -20.55 7.77
CA GLU A 175 -27.60 -20.35 6.34
C GLU A 175 -26.35 -20.02 5.52
N PHE A 176 -25.46 -19.16 6.03
CA PHE A 176 -24.16 -18.90 5.38
C PHE A 176 -23.29 -20.15 5.27
N GLY A 177 -23.31 -21.04 6.26
CA GLY A 177 -22.64 -22.34 6.16
C GLY A 177 -23.15 -23.19 4.99
N LYS A 178 -24.47 -23.22 4.76
CA LYS A 178 -25.07 -23.91 3.60
C LYS A 178 -24.66 -23.26 2.28
N ILE A 179 -24.62 -21.93 2.23
CA ILE A 179 -24.17 -21.18 1.05
C ILE A 179 -22.71 -21.49 0.74
N ASN A 180 -21.84 -21.44 1.75
CA ASN A 180 -20.41 -21.76 1.59
C ASN A 180 -20.20 -23.16 1.02
N ILE A 181 -20.94 -24.17 1.51
CA ILE A 181 -20.90 -25.53 0.96
C ILE A 181 -21.31 -25.55 -0.53
N LYS A 182 -22.39 -24.85 -0.90
CA LYS A 182 -22.85 -24.77 -2.29
C LYS A 182 -21.83 -24.10 -3.21
N LEU A 183 -21.16 -23.06 -2.72
CA LEU A 183 -20.14 -22.32 -3.45
C LEU A 183 -18.76 -23.00 -3.43
N GLY A 184 -18.62 -24.13 -2.72
CA GLY A 184 -17.34 -24.82 -2.56
C GLY A 184 -16.32 -24.05 -1.71
N ILE A 185 -16.77 -23.07 -0.92
CA ILE A 185 -15.94 -22.24 -0.05
C ILE A 185 -15.72 -22.95 1.28
N LYS A 186 -14.46 -23.18 1.64
CA LYS A 186 -14.05 -23.73 2.93
C LYS A 186 -13.25 -22.70 3.70
N LYS A 187 -13.61 -22.48 4.97
CA LYS A 187 -12.93 -21.50 5.81
C LYS A 187 -11.49 -21.93 6.11
N GLU A 188 -11.25 -23.23 6.13
CA GLU A 188 -9.97 -23.88 6.37
C GLU A 188 -8.96 -23.58 5.25
N ASP A 189 -9.44 -23.28 4.05
CA ASP A 189 -8.59 -22.95 2.89
C ASP A 189 -8.17 -21.46 2.87
N LEU A 190 -8.68 -20.63 3.79
CA LEU A 190 -8.36 -19.20 3.84
C LEU A 190 -6.85 -18.89 3.95
N PRO A 191 -6.05 -19.60 4.78
CA PRO A 191 -4.60 -19.40 4.81
C PRO A 191 -3.94 -19.70 3.47
N LYS A 192 -4.40 -20.75 2.77
CA LYS A 192 -3.89 -21.14 1.45
C LYS A 192 -4.18 -20.05 0.41
N TYR A 193 -5.40 -19.51 0.38
CA TYR A 193 -5.71 -18.37 -0.50
C TYR A 193 -4.87 -17.13 -0.18
N GLY A 194 -4.56 -16.91 1.10
CA GLY A 194 -3.62 -15.88 1.52
C GLY A 194 -2.24 -16.08 0.90
N GLU A 195 -1.66 -17.27 1.03
CA GLU A 195 -0.34 -17.57 0.45
C GLU A 195 -0.33 -17.47 -1.08
N GLU A 196 -1.37 -17.96 -1.76
CA GLU A 196 -1.51 -17.83 -3.22
C GLU A 196 -1.61 -16.36 -3.66
N LEU A 197 -2.33 -15.52 -2.91
CA LEU A 197 -2.42 -14.08 -3.18
C LEU A 197 -1.06 -13.41 -3.05
N GLU A 198 -0.29 -13.75 -2.02
CA GLU A 198 1.05 -13.20 -1.82
C GLU A 198 2.01 -13.57 -2.97
N LEU A 199 1.91 -14.80 -3.49
CA LEU A 199 2.70 -15.22 -4.66
C LEU A 199 2.28 -14.48 -5.94
N LYS A 200 0.98 -14.23 -6.15
CA LYS A 200 0.49 -13.47 -7.30
C LYS A 200 1.00 -12.02 -7.26
N ILE A 201 0.90 -11.38 -6.10
CA ILE A 201 1.41 -10.01 -5.90
C ILE A 201 2.92 -9.97 -6.14
N ALA A 202 3.66 -10.93 -5.58
CA ALA A 202 5.10 -11.04 -5.79
C ALA A 202 5.45 -11.16 -7.28
N LYS A 203 4.70 -11.97 -8.04
CA LYS A 203 4.90 -12.13 -9.48
C LYS A 203 4.63 -10.82 -10.23
N GLU A 204 3.51 -10.15 -9.96
CA GLU A 204 3.16 -8.88 -10.61
C GLU A 204 4.20 -7.79 -10.31
N GLN A 205 4.66 -7.69 -9.07
CA GLN A 205 5.73 -6.76 -8.69
C GLN A 205 7.06 -7.07 -9.39
N LEU A 206 7.43 -8.35 -9.55
CA LEU A 206 8.61 -8.73 -10.33
C LEU A 206 8.45 -8.43 -11.83
N GLN A 207 7.22 -8.53 -12.37
CA GLN A 207 6.95 -8.12 -13.75
C GLN A 207 7.13 -6.62 -13.94
N GLU A 208 6.64 -5.80 -13.00
CA GLU A 208 6.84 -4.36 -13.01
C GLU A 208 8.33 -4.01 -12.87
N LEU A 209 9.05 -4.61 -11.91
CA LEU A 209 10.50 -4.43 -11.77
C LEU A 209 11.29 -4.82 -13.03
N LYS A 210 10.91 -5.91 -13.69
CA LYS A 210 11.52 -6.34 -14.95
C LYS A 210 11.30 -5.29 -16.04
N LYS A 211 10.08 -4.75 -16.14
CA LYS A 211 9.73 -3.72 -17.11
C LYS A 211 10.53 -2.45 -16.86
N ASP A 212 10.56 -1.95 -15.63
CA ASP A 212 11.29 -0.73 -15.25
C ASP A 212 12.79 -0.87 -15.51
N ALA A 213 13.37 -2.04 -15.19
CA ALA A 213 14.76 -2.34 -15.47
C ALA A 213 15.07 -2.33 -16.97
N LEU A 214 14.23 -2.98 -17.80
CA LEU A 214 14.38 -2.96 -19.25
C LEU A 214 14.29 -1.55 -19.83
N GLU A 215 13.31 -0.75 -19.40
CA GLU A 215 13.14 0.63 -19.87
C GLU A 215 14.35 1.51 -19.51
N ALA A 216 14.90 1.36 -18.31
CA ALA A 216 16.10 2.06 -17.88
C ALA A 216 17.33 1.63 -18.71
N MET A 217 17.49 0.32 -18.93
CA MET A 217 18.60 -0.25 -19.70
C MET A 217 18.54 0.19 -21.18
N GLU A 218 17.38 0.13 -21.81
CA GLU A 218 17.18 0.61 -23.19
C GLU A 218 17.47 2.10 -23.33
N THR A 219 17.07 2.89 -22.33
CA THR A 219 17.34 4.33 -22.31
C THR A 219 18.85 4.61 -22.20
N GLN A 220 19.57 3.82 -21.42
CA GLN A 220 21.03 3.93 -21.31
C GLN A 220 21.72 3.51 -22.62
N PHE A 221 21.25 2.41 -23.23
CA PHE A 221 21.80 1.87 -24.47
C PHE A 221 21.72 2.83 -25.66
N LYS A 222 20.72 3.72 -25.67
CA LYS A 222 20.56 4.75 -26.72
C LYS A 222 21.64 5.84 -26.69
N ARG A 223 22.42 5.96 -25.61
CA ARG A 223 23.47 6.98 -25.48
C ARG A 223 24.71 6.54 -26.26
N GLU A 224 25.38 7.50 -26.91
CA GLU A 224 26.53 7.20 -27.79
C GLU A 224 27.68 6.50 -27.09
N GLU A 225 27.85 6.78 -25.79
CA GLU A 225 28.89 6.21 -24.93
C GLU A 225 28.77 4.70 -24.73
N PHE A 226 27.59 4.10 -24.97
CA PHE A 226 27.29 2.69 -24.67
C PHE A 226 26.83 1.89 -25.90
N LYS A 227 26.96 2.44 -27.12
CA LYS A 227 26.47 1.81 -28.37
C LYS A 227 27.17 0.49 -28.71
N ASP A 228 28.40 0.30 -28.25
CA ASP A 228 29.22 -0.88 -28.51
C ASP A 228 29.16 -1.91 -27.36
N GLU A 229 28.50 -1.58 -26.25
CA GLU A 229 28.34 -2.51 -25.13
C GLU A 229 27.21 -3.51 -25.39
N GLN A 230 27.24 -4.67 -24.73
CA GLN A 230 26.15 -5.64 -24.80
C GLN A 230 25.16 -5.37 -23.66
N MET A 231 23.86 -5.32 -23.98
CA MET A 231 22.84 -5.21 -22.94
C MET A 231 22.85 -6.46 -22.06
N VAL A 232 23.00 -6.25 -20.76
CA VAL A 232 23.07 -7.31 -19.75
C VAL A 232 21.69 -7.95 -19.54
N ASP A 233 21.63 -9.20 -19.06
CA ASP A 233 20.35 -9.82 -18.69
C ASP A 233 19.83 -9.23 -17.37
N VAL A 234 18.55 -8.86 -17.34
CA VAL A 234 17.84 -8.34 -16.16
C VAL A 234 17.96 -9.28 -14.96
N LYS A 235 18.02 -10.60 -15.20
CA LYS A 235 18.17 -11.61 -14.14
C LYS A 235 19.51 -11.52 -13.41
N SER A 236 20.52 -10.95 -14.05
CA SER A 236 21.85 -10.79 -13.46
C SER A 236 22.01 -9.49 -12.68
N LEU A 237 21.04 -8.57 -12.78
CA LEU A 237 21.04 -7.33 -12.01
C LEU A 237 20.95 -7.63 -10.51
N ASP A 238 21.67 -6.83 -9.73
CA ASP A 238 21.64 -6.89 -8.28
C ASP A 238 21.09 -5.57 -7.76
N ILE A 239 19.83 -5.60 -7.30
CA ILE A 239 19.11 -4.43 -6.78
C ILE A 239 19.90 -3.75 -5.65
N ARG A 240 20.73 -4.51 -4.92
CA ARG A 240 21.56 -3.99 -3.82
C ARG A 240 22.55 -2.92 -4.28
N ASN A 241 22.94 -2.90 -5.55
CA ASN A 241 23.84 -1.88 -6.10
C ASN A 241 23.14 -0.53 -6.32
N PHE A 242 21.80 -0.48 -6.19
CA PHE A 242 20.99 0.71 -6.47
C PHE A 242 20.32 1.30 -5.22
N ILE A 243 20.52 0.71 -4.03
CA ILE A 243 19.90 1.11 -2.75
C ILE A 243 20.92 1.62 -1.72
#